data_AF-F2Q127-F1
#
_entry.id   AF-F2Q127-F1
#
_cell.length_a   1.000
_cell.length_b   1.000
_cell.length_c   1.000
_cell.angle_alpha   90.00
_cell.angle_beta   90.00
_cell.angle_gamma   90.00
#
_symmetry.space_group_name_H-M   'P 1'
#
loop_
_entity.id
_entity.type
_entity.pdbx_description
1 polymer ?
#
loop_
_entity_poly.entity_id
_entity_poly.type
_entity_poly.pdbx_seq_one_letter_code
_entity_poly.pdbx_strand_id
1 'polypeptide(L)'
;MCNIPLLRDITGCRAFPGTESALDECENTSSEDNPAQDTRIRTEYVNKFVPKGGKGSGTWQFVSHDPLLFDGENADRSLHELFGLEPSRTAIGPSRKGEIQLVKFKFEPMILHIMAASLSHAQPVLAAASNAGFRESGLQGLRCLEDPEACSIVAVRSSGLGLESIIGYIENDGSPEATARSFVTEEYLQLLVQISNERFAINTERMERFRVKLLHLGGRQALGNPNLQWEDPVARRARKRAEGLERSKAAKEAQKRENLTSVTDDDMIFGVNTLDI
;
A
#
# COMPACT_ATOMS: atom_id res chain seq x y z
N MET A 1 14.48 -18.83 19.69
CA MET A 1 13.05 -18.72 19.33
C MET A 1 12.86 -17.37 18.63
N CYS A 2 12.75 -17.36 17.31
CA CYS A 2 12.58 -16.13 16.53
C CYS A 2 11.13 -15.64 16.68
N ASN A 3 10.91 -14.70 17.59
CA ASN A 3 9.71 -13.87 17.61
C ASN A 3 9.86 -12.91 16.42
N ILE A 4 8.96 -12.98 15.43
CA ILE A 4 8.89 -12.03 14.32
C ILE A 4 7.74 -11.07 14.65
N PRO A 5 8.00 -9.90 15.26
CA PRO A 5 6.94 -8.96 15.65
C PRO A 5 6.37 -8.20 14.44
N LEU A 6 7.07 -8.23 13.30
CA LEU A 6 6.83 -7.44 12.09
C LEU A 6 5.54 -7.77 11.32
N LEU A 7 4.82 -8.83 11.68
CA LEU A 7 3.61 -9.26 10.98
C LEU A 7 2.32 -8.62 11.54
N ARG A 8 2.36 -8.03 12.75
CA ARG A 8 1.18 -7.44 13.42
C ARG A 8 0.77 -6.08 12.82
N ASP A 9 1.72 -5.24 12.46
CA ASP A 9 1.46 -3.85 12.01
C ASP A 9 0.82 -3.75 10.61
N ILE A 10 0.59 -4.88 9.95
CA ILE A 10 0.22 -4.95 8.53
C ILE A 10 -1.28 -5.21 8.35
N THR A 11 -1.93 -5.85 9.31
CA THR A 11 -3.37 -6.19 9.23
C THR A 11 -4.17 -5.18 10.02
N GLY A 12 -5.31 -4.70 9.52
CA GLY A 12 -6.17 -3.87 10.38
C GLY A 12 -7.58 -3.58 9.85
N CYS A 13 -8.48 -3.31 10.80
CA CYS A 13 -9.75 -2.64 10.55
C CYS A 13 -9.53 -1.14 10.54
N ARG A 14 -10.11 -0.46 9.57
CA ARG A 14 -9.91 0.95 9.35
C ARG A 14 -11.21 1.62 8.97
N ALA A 15 -11.55 2.71 9.63
CA ALA A 15 -12.58 3.63 9.18
C ALA A 15 -11.91 4.89 8.62
N PHE A 16 -12.20 5.24 7.38
CA PHE A 16 -11.60 6.41 6.74
C PHE A 16 -12.50 6.97 5.63
N PRO A 17 -12.42 8.28 5.35
CA PRO A 17 -13.03 8.84 4.17
C PRO A 17 -12.25 8.38 2.94
N GLY A 18 -12.90 7.63 2.06
CA GLY A 18 -12.25 6.94 0.95
C GLY A 18 -12.46 7.64 -0.40
N THR A 19 -11.38 7.74 -1.17
CA THR A 19 -11.35 8.08 -2.59
C THR A 19 -10.46 7.06 -3.32
N GLU A 20 -10.96 6.41 -4.38
CA GLU A 20 -10.21 5.41 -5.17
C GLU A 20 -10.60 5.52 -6.65
N SER A 21 -9.65 5.39 -7.58
CA SER A 21 -9.89 5.54 -9.03
C SER A 21 -9.37 4.38 -9.87
N ALA A 22 -10.20 3.95 -10.83
CA ALA A 22 -9.79 3.28 -12.06
C ALA A 22 -9.87 4.28 -13.22
N LEU A 23 -8.93 4.19 -14.15
CA LEU A 23 -8.94 4.93 -15.42
C LEU A 23 -9.81 4.15 -16.41
N ASP A 24 -10.82 4.80 -16.96
CA ASP A 24 -11.36 4.38 -18.26
C ASP A 24 -11.70 5.64 -19.06
N GLU A 25 -10.98 5.81 -20.16
CA GLU A 25 -11.27 6.82 -21.17
C GLU A 25 -12.41 6.26 -22.03
N CYS A 26 -13.58 6.88 -21.96
CA CYS A 26 -14.60 6.72 -22.99
C CYS A 26 -14.66 8.01 -23.81
N GLU A 27 -13.91 8.02 -24.91
CA GLU A 27 -14.19 8.86 -26.06
C GLU A 27 -15.58 8.49 -26.60
N ASN A 28 -16.55 9.40 -26.48
CA ASN A 28 -17.77 9.33 -27.27
C ASN A 28 -17.63 10.27 -28.46
N THR A 29 -17.33 9.68 -29.61
CA THR A 29 -17.54 10.29 -30.92
C THR A 29 -18.99 10.00 -31.37
N SER A 30 -19.77 11.05 -31.62
CA SER A 30 -20.89 10.97 -32.55
C SER A 30 -21.31 12.36 -33.01
N SER A 31 -21.52 12.46 -34.32
CA SER A 31 -21.70 13.61 -35.19
C SER A 31 -23.16 14.06 -35.37
N GLU A 32 -23.29 15.32 -35.81
CA GLU A 32 -24.33 15.96 -36.65
C GLU A 32 -25.69 16.46 -36.07
N ASP A 33 -25.80 17.80 -36.07
CA ASP A 33 -26.85 18.73 -36.56
C ASP A 33 -28.36 18.54 -36.27
N ASN A 34 -28.98 19.50 -35.53
CA ASN A 34 -29.75 20.66 -36.04
C ASN A 34 -30.39 21.49 -34.88
N PRO A 35 -30.66 22.81 -35.01
CA PRO A 35 -31.12 23.66 -33.91
C PRO A 35 -32.60 24.07 -34.04
N ALA A 36 -33.43 23.80 -33.03
CA ALA A 36 -34.57 24.65 -32.65
C ALA A 36 -35.30 24.12 -31.40
N GLN A 37 -35.32 24.97 -30.37
CA GLN A 37 -36.37 25.12 -29.34
C GLN A 37 -36.81 23.87 -28.56
N ASP A 38 -36.33 23.73 -27.31
CA ASP A 38 -37.29 23.67 -26.20
C ASP A 38 -36.69 24.13 -24.85
N THR A 39 -37.58 24.74 -24.11
CA THR A 39 -37.56 25.47 -22.86
C THR A 39 -36.99 24.68 -21.66
N ARG A 40 -36.17 25.35 -20.84
CA ARG A 40 -35.89 25.04 -19.41
C ARG A 40 -35.31 23.64 -19.10
N ILE A 41 -34.02 23.43 -19.34
CA ILE A 41 -33.26 22.47 -18.51
C ILE A 41 -32.96 23.15 -17.17
N ARG A 42 -33.88 22.89 -16.24
CA ARG A 42 -33.71 23.00 -14.79
C ARG A 42 -32.31 22.46 -14.45
N THR A 43 -31.44 23.31 -13.92
CA THR A 43 -30.08 22.91 -13.52
C THR A 43 -30.20 21.76 -12.52
N GLU A 44 -29.98 20.53 -12.97
CA GLU A 44 -30.14 19.33 -12.14
C GLU A 44 -29.10 19.37 -11.03
N TYR A 45 -29.58 19.41 -9.79
CA TYR A 45 -28.77 19.27 -8.60
C TYR A 45 -28.31 17.81 -8.49
N VAL A 46 -27.21 17.47 -9.15
CA VAL A 46 -26.63 16.12 -9.10
C VAL A 46 -25.55 16.10 -8.03
N ASN A 47 -25.81 15.39 -6.93
CA ASN A 47 -24.77 15.04 -5.96
C ASN A 47 -23.68 14.25 -6.71
N LYS A 48 -22.46 14.80 -6.79
CA LYS A 48 -21.34 14.12 -7.43
C LYS A 48 -20.60 13.30 -6.39
N PHE A 49 -20.89 12.01 -6.33
CA PHE A 49 -20.20 11.02 -5.50
C PHE A 49 -18.88 10.51 -6.15
N VAL A 50 -18.33 11.27 -7.11
CA VAL A 50 -17.18 10.82 -7.90
C VAL A 50 -15.93 10.85 -7.02
N PRO A 51 -15.24 9.72 -6.83
CA PRO A 51 -14.00 9.68 -6.09
C PRO A 51 -12.89 10.41 -6.86
N LYS A 52 -12.23 11.41 -6.25
CA LYS A 52 -11.00 12.00 -6.79
C LYS A 52 -9.83 11.04 -6.65
N GLY A 53 -9.40 10.45 -7.76
CA GLY A 53 -8.21 9.60 -7.84
C GLY A 53 -6.92 10.37 -7.56
N GLY A 54 -6.18 9.96 -6.52
CA GLY A 54 -4.85 10.47 -6.21
C GLY A 54 -4.33 9.97 -4.85
N LYS A 55 -3.04 9.63 -4.77
CA LYS A 55 -2.38 9.27 -3.50
C LYS A 55 -2.50 10.46 -2.51
N GLY A 56 -3.23 10.28 -1.41
CA GLY A 56 -3.05 11.11 -0.20
C GLY A 56 -4.22 11.99 0.25
N SER A 57 -5.47 11.77 -0.19
CA SER A 57 -6.60 12.64 0.19
C SER A 57 -7.55 12.09 1.28
N GLY A 58 -7.22 10.95 1.92
CA GLY A 58 -8.04 10.36 2.99
C GLY A 58 -7.38 10.46 4.38
N THR A 59 -8.16 10.83 5.40
CA THR A 59 -7.72 10.91 6.80
C THR A 59 -8.26 9.75 7.62
N TRP A 60 -7.41 8.94 8.24
CA TRP A 60 -7.87 7.85 9.11
C TRP A 60 -8.62 8.38 10.33
N GLN A 61 -9.87 7.95 10.53
CA GLN A 61 -10.63 8.29 11.74
C GLN A 61 -10.42 7.24 12.83
N PHE A 62 -10.36 5.96 12.44
CA PHE A 62 -10.14 4.85 13.36
C PHE A 62 -9.29 3.77 12.70
N VAL A 63 -8.35 3.18 13.46
CA VAL A 63 -7.51 2.05 13.03
C VAL A 63 -7.33 1.09 14.19
N SER A 64 -7.59 -0.20 13.96
CA SER A 64 -7.25 -1.29 14.86
C SER A 64 -6.47 -2.37 14.12
N HIS A 65 -5.41 -2.88 14.75
CA HIS A 65 -4.63 -4.02 14.26
C HIS A 65 -5.08 -5.37 14.85
N ASP A 66 -5.97 -5.32 15.84
CA ASP A 66 -6.53 -6.48 16.53
C ASP A 66 -8.05 -6.55 16.32
N PRO A 67 -8.67 -7.75 16.46
CA PRO A 67 -10.12 -7.90 16.46
C PRO A 67 -10.76 -6.98 17.51
N LEU A 68 -11.87 -6.35 17.15
CA LEU A 68 -12.64 -5.54 18.10
C LEU A 68 -13.57 -6.47 18.87
N LEU A 69 -13.14 -6.85 20.06
CA LEU A 69 -13.93 -7.68 20.97
C LEU A 69 -14.81 -6.78 21.83
N PHE A 70 -16.09 -7.13 21.93
CA PHE A 70 -17.04 -6.51 22.84
C PHE A 70 -17.19 -7.40 24.07
N ASP A 71 -16.12 -7.51 24.85
CA ASP A 71 -16.21 -7.96 26.24
C ASP A 71 -16.61 -6.78 27.13
N GLY A 72 -17.20 -7.06 28.29
CA GLY A 72 -18.04 -6.14 29.07
C GLY A 72 -17.45 -4.80 29.50
N GLU A 73 -16.18 -4.48 29.21
CA GLU A 73 -15.58 -3.16 29.42
C GLU A 73 -15.76 -2.19 28.24
N ASN A 74 -15.90 -2.70 27.00
CA ASN A 74 -16.17 -1.89 25.80
C ASN A 74 -17.66 -1.83 25.42
N ALA A 75 -18.52 -2.51 26.19
CA ALA A 75 -19.96 -2.58 25.92
C ALA A 75 -20.68 -1.23 26.10
N ASP A 76 -20.09 -0.31 26.86
CA ASP A 76 -20.72 0.98 27.18
C ASP A 76 -20.54 2.05 26.10
N ARG A 77 -19.61 1.88 25.14
CA ARG A 77 -19.40 2.84 24.04
C ARG A 77 -20.09 2.38 22.76
N SER A 78 -20.85 3.28 22.14
CA SER A 78 -21.42 3.01 20.82
C SER A 78 -20.33 2.93 19.75
N LEU A 79 -20.52 2.11 18.72
CA LEU A 79 -19.63 2.03 17.56
C LEU A 79 -19.62 3.32 16.76
N HIS A 80 -20.73 4.05 16.76
CA HIS A 80 -20.78 5.42 16.25
C HIS A 80 -19.72 6.29 16.93
N GLU A 81 -19.70 6.35 18.26
CA GLU A 81 -18.69 7.11 19.01
C GLU A 81 -17.27 6.56 18.78
N LEU A 82 -17.10 5.24 18.78
CA LEU A 82 -15.79 4.61 18.55
C LEU A 82 -15.19 4.96 17.19
N PHE A 83 -16.03 5.06 16.16
CA PHE A 83 -15.61 5.40 14.80
C PHE A 83 -15.64 6.90 14.51
N GLY A 84 -15.98 7.74 15.49
CA GLY A 84 -16.08 9.20 15.31
C GLY A 84 -17.25 9.62 14.43
N LEU A 85 -18.32 8.83 14.38
CA LEU A 85 -19.51 9.06 13.58
C LEU A 85 -20.64 9.63 14.43
N GLU A 86 -21.32 10.66 13.90
CA GLU A 86 -22.59 11.12 14.45
C GLU A 86 -23.76 10.48 13.70
N PRO A 87 -24.72 9.82 14.39
CA PRO A 87 -25.93 9.30 13.75
C PRO A 87 -26.67 10.39 12.97
N SER A 88 -26.94 10.18 11.68
CA SER A 88 -27.71 11.16 10.92
C SER A 88 -29.18 11.15 11.37
N ARG A 89 -29.66 12.27 11.90
CA ARG A 89 -31.07 12.45 12.28
C ARG A 89 -31.96 12.91 11.12
N THR A 90 -31.36 13.26 9.97
CA THR A 90 -32.07 13.82 8.82
C THR A 90 -31.75 13.04 7.54
N ALA A 91 -32.76 12.83 6.70
CA ALA A 91 -32.57 12.32 5.35
C ALA A 91 -31.69 13.29 4.56
N ILE A 92 -30.77 12.77 3.73
CA ILE A 92 -29.92 13.57 2.85
C ILE A 92 -30.85 14.39 1.93
N GLY A 93 -31.03 15.67 2.22
CA GLY A 93 -31.76 16.56 1.34
C GLY A 93 -31.03 16.69 -0.01
N PRO A 94 -31.73 16.76 -1.16
CA PRO A 94 -31.13 16.82 -2.49
C PRO A 94 -30.45 18.18 -2.82
N SER A 95 -29.90 18.88 -1.83
CA SER A 95 -29.41 20.24 -2.00
C SER A 95 -28.11 20.47 -1.22
N ARG A 96 -27.02 19.81 -1.64
CA ARG A 96 -25.67 20.21 -1.24
C ARG A 96 -24.87 20.52 -2.51
N LYS A 97 -24.60 21.81 -2.70
CA LYS A 97 -23.75 22.29 -3.78
C LYS A 97 -22.31 21.90 -3.41
N GLY A 98 -21.80 20.80 -3.96
CA GLY A 98 -20.44 20.35 -3.67
C GLY A 98 -20.21 18.85 -3.86
N GLU A 99 -18.94 18.47 -3.81
CA GLU A 99 -18.50 17.06 -3.79
C GLU A 99 -18.67 16.49 -2.38
N ILE A 100 -19.27 15.30 -2.26
CA ILE A 100 -19.48 14.64 -0.98
C ILE A 100 -18.33 13.68 -0.72
N GLN A 101 -17.61 13.86 0.39
CA GLN A 101 -16.58 12.91 0.83
C GLN A 101 -17.26 11.78 1.62
N LEU A 102 -17.05 10.54 1.21
CA LEU A 102 -17.69 9.36 1.84
C LEU A 102 -16.79 8.76 2.90
N VAL A 103 -17.36 8.35 4.04
CA VAL A 103 -16.71 7.57 5.09
C VAL A 103 -16.93 6.08 4.82
N LYS A 104 -15.84 5.32 4.87
CA LYS A 104 -15.79 3.90 4.58
C LYS A 104 -15.29 3.11 5.77
N PHE A 105 -15.92 1.98 6.03
CA PHE A 105 -15.39 0.89 6.82
C PHE A 105 -14.57 -0.03 5.92
N LYS A 106 -13.36 -0.40 6.34
CA LYS A 106 -12.48 -1.27 5.57
C LYS A 106 -11.74 -2.26 6.46
N PHE A 107 -11.76 -3.53 6.10
CA PHE A 107 -10.83 -4.53 6.62
C PHE A 107 -9.84 -4.89 5.51
N GLU A 108 -8.55 -4.81 5.81
CA GLU A 108 -7.47 -5.23 4.90
C GLU A 108 -6.67 -6.37 5.55
N PRO A 109 -6.55 -7.53 4.86
CA PRO A 109 -5.70 -8.63 5.33
C PRO A 109 -4.21 -8.26 5.22
N MET A 110 -3.35 -9.14 5.73
CA MET A 110 -1.90 -8.94 5.68
C MET A 110 -1.39 -8.87 4.23
N ILE A 111 -0.57 -7.86 3.94
CA ILE A 111 0.19 -7.69 2.69
C ILE A 111 1.69 -7.58 3.03
N LEU A 112 2.50 -8.52 2.56
CA LEU A 112 3.93 -8.55 2.88
C LEU A 112 4.76 -8.64 1.60
N HIS A 113 5.79 -7.80 1.49
CA HIS A 113 6.80 -7.91 0.43
C HIS A 113 8.08 -8.53 1.00
N ILE A 114 8.52 -9.63 0.42
CA ILE A 114 9.73 -10.35 0.83
C ILE A 114 10.74 -10.26 -0.30
N MET A 115 11.87 -9.60 -0.04
CA MET A 115 13.00 -9.61 -0.96
C MET A 115 13.80 -10.89 -0.75
N ALA A 116 13.93 -11.69 -1.81
CA ALA A 116 14.75 -12.90 -1.86
C ALA A 116 16.09 -12.60 -2.54
N ALA A 117 17.15 -13.29 -2.12
CA ALA A 117 18.49 -13.10 -2.67
C ALA A 117 18.59 -13.53 -4.15
N SER A 118 17.80 -14.51 -4.57
CA SER A 118 17.71 -14.98 -5.95
C SER A 118 16.35 -15.65 -6.22
N LEU A 119 16.09 -15.98 -7.48
CA LEU A 119 14.85 -16.67 -7.89
C LEU A 119 14.68 -18.04 -7.22
N SER A 120 15.77 -18.79 -7.01
CA SER A 120 15.74 -20.09 -6.34
C SER A 120 15.32 -20.01 -4.87
N HIS A 121 15.57 -18.87 -4.21
CA HIS A 121 15.07 -18.58 -2.86
C HIS A 121 13.63 -18.06 -2.88
N ALA A 122 13.23 -17.34 -3.93
CA ALA A 122 11.89 -16.77 -4.05
C ALA A 122 10.80 -17.82 -4.30
N GLN A 123 11.09 -18.82 -5.15
CA GLN A 123 10.13 -19.87 -5.53
C GLN A 123 9.56 -20.65 -4.32
N PRO A 124 10.38 -21.15 -3.36
CA PRO A 124 9.87 -21.82 -2.17
C PRO A 124 9.03 -20.90 -1.27
N VAL A 125 9.37 -19.61 -1.18
CA VAL A 125 8.60 -18.62 -0.42
C VAL A 125 7.23 -18.41 -1.04
N LEU A 126 7.16 -18.24 -2.37
CA LEU A 126 5.91 -18.10 -3.10
C LEU A 126 5.03 -19.36 -2.97
N ALA A 127 5.63 -20.55 -3.05
CA ALA A 127 4.93 -21.82 -2.84
C ALA A 127 4.41 -21.93 -1.39
N ALA A 128 5.20 -21.51 -0.39
CA ALA A 128 4.77 -21.48 1.00
C ALA A 128 3.58 -20.54 1.22
N ALA A 129 3.61 -19.34 0.62
CA ALA A 129 2.52 -18.37 0.67
C ALA A 129 1.24 -18.93 0.05
N SER A 130 1.32 -19.49 -1.16
CA SER A 130 0.19 -20.10 -1.87
C SER A 130 -0.44 -21.23 -1.05
N ASN A 131 0.39 -22.09 -0.47
CA ASN A 131 -0.06 -23.21 0.38
C ASN A 131 -0.60 -22.78 1.75
N ALA A 132 -0.30 -21.55 2.20
CA ALA A 132 -0.84 -20.97 3.41
C ALA A 132 -2.15 -20.20 3.17
N GLY A 133 -2.63 -20.12 1.92
CA GLY A 133 -3.89 -19.45 1.57
C GLY A 133 -3.73 -18.06 0.96
N PHE A 134 -2.50 -17.59 0.72
CA PHE A 134 -2.23 -16.32 0.04
C PHE A 134 -2.17 -16.51 -1.48
N ARG A 135 -3.32 -16.78 -2.10
CA ARG A 135 -3.42 -17.19 -3.52
C ARG A 135 -3.10 -16.07 -4.53
N GLU A 136 -3.17 -14.81 -4.12
CA GLU A 136 -2.78 -13.65 -4.92
C GLU A 136 -1.30 -13.29 -4.77
N SER A 137 -0.52 -14.18 -4.16
CA SER A 137 0.92 -13.97 -4.06
C SER A 137 1.60 -14.12 -5.42
N GLY A 138 2.62 -13.32 -5.67
CA GLY A 138 3.35 -13.34 -6.93
C GLY A 138 4.72 -12.68 -6.85
N LEU A 139 5.52 -12.86 -7.90
CA LEU A 139 6.77 -12.12 -8.07
C LEU A 139 6.47 -10.71 -8.59
N GLN A 140 7.04 -9.72 -7.93
CA GLN A 140 6.92 -8.32 -8.33
C GLN A 140 8.03 -7.99 -9.32
N GLY A 141 7.66 -7.94 -10.60
CA GLY A 141 8.58 -7.72 -11.71
C GLY A 141 9.32 -8.99 -12.15
N LEU A 142 9.87 -8.97 -13.36
CA LEU A 142 10.49 -10.13 -14.01
C LEU A 142 12.01 -9.98 -14.22
N ARG A 143 12.65 -8.96 -13.63
CA ARG A 143 14.09 -8.69 -13.81
C ARG A 143 14.98 -9.88 -13.45
N CYS A 144 14.55 -10.70 -12.50
CA CYS A 144 15.26 -11.92 -12.11
C CYS A 144 15.27 -13.03 -13.16
N LEU A 145 14.54 -12.88 -14.28
CA LEU A 145 14.60 -13.78 -15.44
C LEU A 145 15.73 -13.39 -16.41
N GLU A 146 16.09 -12.11 -16.43
CA GLU A 146 17.13 -11.56 -17.31
C GLU A 146 18.49 -11.51 -16.59
N ASP A 147 18.48 -11.18 -15.29
CA ASP A 147 19.66 -11.09 -14.45
C ASP A 147 19.54 -12.06 -13.26
N PRO A 148 20.31 -13.15 -13.22
CA PRO A 148 20.33 -14.11 -12.12
C PRO A 148 20.73 -13.50 -10.75
N GLU A 149 21.45 -12.38 -10.75
CA GLU A 149 21.90 -11.67 -9.56
C GLU A 149 20.87 -10.63 -9.08
N ALA A 150 19.80 -10.38 -9.86
CA ALA A 150 18.74 -9.48 -9.45
C ALA A 150 17.89 -10.10 -8.34
N CYS A 151 17.75 -9.36 -7.24
CA CYS A 151 16.89 -9.75 -6.13
C CYS A 151 15.41 -9.79 -6.58
N SER A 152 14.77 -10.94 -6.38
CA SER A 152 13.33 -11.09 -6.64
C SER A 152 12.52 -10.62 -5.43
N ILE A 153 11.42 -9.90 -5.65
CA ILE A 153 10.48 -9.53 -4.59
C ILE A 153 9.25 -10.43 -4.70
N VAL A 154 8.93 -11.16 -3.63
CA VAL A 154 7.68 -11.91 -3.49
C VAL A 154 6.66 -11.01 -2.79
N ALA A 155 5.58 -10.65 -3.47
CA ALA A 155 4.41 -10.03 -2.86
C ALA A 155 3.49 -11.14 -2.32
N VAL A 156 3.26 -11.15 -1.01
CA VAL A 156 2.38 -12.09 -0.31
C VAL A 156 1.05 -11.39 -0.05
N ARG A 157 -0.03 -11.88 -0.68
CA ARG A 157 -1.35 -11.24 -0.64
C ARG A 157 -2.48 -12.27 -0.57
N SER A 158 -3.55 -11.90 0.11
CA SER A 158 -4.71 -12.75 0.34
C SER A 158 -5.86 -12.35 -0.57
N SER A 159 -6.43 -13.31 -1.31
CA SER A 159 -7.62 -13.06 -2.12
C SER A 159 -8.91 -13.08 -1.30
N GLY A 160 -9.83 -12.19 -1.66
CA GLY A 160 -11.24 -12.22 -1.21
C GLY A 160 -11.47 -12.02 0.29
N LEU A 161 -10.45 -11.63 1.05
CA LEU A 161 -10.56 -11.45 2.50
C LEU A 161 -10.79 -9.99 2.90
N GLY A 162 -10.52 -9.02 1.99
CA GLY A 162 -10.79 -7.60 2.21
C GLY A 162 -12.27 -7.27 2.25
N LEU A 163 -12.69 -6.43 3.20
CA LEU A 163 -14.07 -5.93 3.34
C LEU A 163 -14.04 -4.43 3.12
N GLU A 164 -15.01 -3.89 2.38
CA GLU A 164 -15.21 -2.45 2.27
C GLU A 164 -16.70 -2.16 2.25
N SER A 165 -17.12 -1.13 3.00
CA SER A 165 -18.50 -0.67 3.04
C SER A 165 -18.56 0.83 3.30
N ILE A 166 -19.50 1.53 2.66
CA ILE A 166 -19.75 2.95 2.95
C ILE A 166 -20.60 3.01 4.21
N ILE A 167 -20.14 3.76 5.21
CA ILE A 167 -20.80 3.91 6.51
C ILE A 167 -21.27 5.35 6.78
N GLY A 168 -20.85 6.31 5.96
CA GLY A 168 -21.20 7.71 6.19
C GLY A 168 -20.64 8.68 5.16
N TYR A 169 -20.67 9.95 5.50
CA TYR A 169 -20.12 11.04 4.71
C TYR A 169 -19.60 12.16 5.62
N ILE A 170 -18.73 13.00 5.08
CA ILE A 170 -18.26 14.21 5.75
C ILE A 170 -19.20 15.36 5.40
N GLU A 171 -19.78 15.95 6.44
CA GLU A 171 -20.60 17.14 6.36
C GLU A 171 -19.72 18.38 6.57
N ASN A 172 -19.64 19.21 5.53
CA ASN A 172 -19.07 20.56 5.59
C ASN A 172 -20.23 21.56 5.62
N ASP A 173 -20.72 21.89 6.80
CA ASP A 173 -21.81 22.86 7.03
C ASP A 173 -21.30 24.30 7.21
N GLY A 174 -20.00 24.54 7.01
CA GLY A 174 -19.35 25.83 7.24
C GLY A 174 -18.84 26.02 8.68
N SER A 175 -19.00 25.01 9.54
CA SER A 175 -18.29 24.95 10.83
C SER A 175 -16.78 24.78 10.63
N PRO A 176 -15.97 25.15 11.63
CA PRO A 176 -14.51 25.03 11.56
C PRO A 176 -14.02 23.58 11.50
N GLU A 177 -14.85 22.59 11.85
CA GLU A 177 -14.47 21.19 11.92
C GLU A 177 -15.48 20.30 11.17
N ALA A 178 -14.99 19.59 10.16
CA ALA A 178 -15.81 18.74 9.33
C ALA A 178 -16.33 17.53 10.14
N THR A 179 -17.65 17.35 10.19
CA THR A 179 -18.27 16.30 11.01
C THR A 179 -18.59 15.06 10.17
N ALA A 180 -18.27 13.87 10.66
CA ALA A 180 -18.61 12.63 10.00
C ALA A 180 -20.03 12.17 10.38
N ARG A 181 -20.94 12.12 9.40
CA ARG A 181 -22.32 11.68 9.57
C ARG A 181 -22.48 10.22 9.14
N SER A 182 -23.12 9.41 9.97
CA SER A 182 -23.41 8.00 9.67
C SER A 182 -24.64 7.85 8.76
N PHE A 183 -24.55 6.90 7.82
CA PHE A 183 -25.68 6.41 7.03
C PHE A 183 -26.35 5.17 7.63
N VAL A 184 -25.66 4.53 8.56
CA VAL A 184 -25.97 3.17 8.98
C VAL A 184 -26.34 3.14 10.45
N THR A 185 -27.14 2.16 10.82
CA THR A 185 -27.52 1.98 12.22
C THR A 185 -26.37 1.34 13.01
N GLU A 186 -26.50 1.36 14.33
CA GLU A 186 -25.54 0.73 15.23
C GLU A 186 -25.41 -0.77 14.96
N GLU A 187 -26.54 -1.44 14.70
CA GLU A 187 -26.60 -2.88 14.41
C GLU A 187 -25.85 -3.24 13.12
N TYR A 188 -25.87 -2.35 12.13
CA TYR A 188 -25.10 -2.56 10.89
C TYR A 188 -23.59 -2.43 11.14
N LEU A 189 -23.16 -1.48 11.97
CA LEU A 189 -21.75 -1.37 12.38
C LEU A 189 -21.31 -2.63 13.16
N GLN A 190 -22.15 -3.14 14.05
CA GLN A 190 -21.89 -4.39 14.78
C GLN A 190 -21.70 -5.56 13.82
N LEU A 191 -22.56 -5.68 12.80
CA LEU A 191 -22.43 -6.70 11.76
C LEU A 191 -21.09 -6.58 11.00
N LEU A 192 -20.71 -5.36 10.59
CA LEU A 192 -19.43 -5.14 9.90
C LEU A 192 -18.23 -5.52 10.78
N VAL A 193 -18.27 -5.21 12.07
CA VAL A 193 -17.22 -5.59 13.02
C VAL A 193 -17.17 -7.11 13.19
N GLN A 194 -18.31 -7.78 13.34
CA GLN A 194 -18.36 -9.23 13.45
C GLN A 194 -17.75 -9.91 12.22
N ILE A 195 -18.14 -9.50 11.01
CA ILE A 195 -17.58 -10.01 9.75
C ILE A 195 -16.06 -9.77 9.72
N SER A 196 -15.61 -8.61 10.19
CA SER A 196 -14.18 -8.28 10.21
C SER A 196 -13.39 -9.11 11.22
N ASN A 197 -13.98 -9.42 12.38
CA ASN A 197 -13.38 -10.30 13.37
C ASN A 197 -13.23 -11.74 12.83
N GLU A 198 -14.24 -12.25 12.11
CA GLU A 198 -14.12 -13.55 11.42
C GLU A 198 -12.98 -13.53 10.37
N ARG A 199 -12.86 -12.43 9.62
CA ARG A 199 -11.78 -12.25 8.63
C ARG A 199 -10.42 -12.11 9.29
N PHE A 200 -10.32 -11.46 10.45
CA PHE A 200 -9.11 -11.45 11.27
C PHE A 200 -8.68 -12.85 11.69
N ALA A 201 -9.62 -13.69 12.12
CA ALA A 201 -9.31 -15.07 12.53
C ALA A 201 -8.73 -15.87 11.36
N ILE A 202 -9.37 -15.81 10.19
CA ILE A 202 -8.88 -16.48 8.97
C ILE A 202 -7.52 -15.92 8.55
N ASN A 203 -7.33 -14.59 8.56
CA ASN A 203 -6.06 -13.98 8.19
C ASN A 203 -4.94 -14.42 9.14
N THR A 204 -5.21 -14.47 10.45
CA THR A 204 -4.27 -14.91 11.48
C THR A 204 -3.87 -16.37 11.28
N GLU A 205 -4.82 -17.25 10.98
CA GLU A 205 -4.55 -18.65 10.67
C GLU A 205 -3.66 -18.80 9.43
N ARG A 206 -3.93 -18.03 8.37
CA ARG A 206 -3.08 -18.00 7.15
C ARG A 206 -1.67 -17.51 7.48
N MET A 207 -1.55 -16.42 8.25
CA MET A 207 -0.28 -15.87 8.70
C MET A 207 0.54 -16.90 9.48
N GLU A 208 -0.08 -17.63 10.39
CA GLU A 208 0.60 -18.64 11.19
C GLU A 208 1.06 -19.84 10.36
N ARG A 209 0.20 -20.36 9.47
CA ARG A 209 0.58 -21.41 8.51
C ARG A 209 1.75 -20.98 7.64
N PHE A 210 1.75 -19.73 7.18
CA PHE A 210 2.85 -19.19 6.37
C PHE A 210 4.13 -19.07 7.18
N ARG A 211 4.06 -18.56 8.41
CA ARG A 211 5.19 -18.44 9.33
C ARG A 211 5.86 -19.78 9.60
N VAL A 212 5.08 -20.82 9.90
CA VAL A 212 5.59 -22.18 10.12
C VAL A 212 6.32 -22.71 8.89
N LYS A 213 5.74 -22.53 7.69
CA LYS A 213 6.37 -22.95 6.43
C LYS A 213 7.68 -22.19 6.16
N LEU A 214 7.72 -20.88 6.38
CA LEU A 214 8.93 -20.07 6.22
C LEU A 214 10.05 -20.51 7.16
N LEU A 215 9.73 -20.76 8.43
CA LEU A 215 10.72 -21.25 9.41
C LEU A 215 11.28 -22.62 9.01
N HIS A 216 10.43 -23.51 8.49
CA HIS A 216 10.89 -24.80 7.99
C HIS A 216 11.83 -24.67 6.78
N LEU A 217 11.54 -23.75 5.85
CA LEU A 217 12.43 -23.44 4.73
C LEU A 217 13.78 -22.90 5.20
N GLY A 218 13.77 -21.94 6.14
CA GLY A 218 15.00 -21.37 6.73
C GLY A 218 15.82 -22.40 7.51
N GLY A 219 15.16 -23.31 8.25
CA GLY A 219 15.83 -24.39 8.97
C GLY A 219 16.53 -25.39 8.05
N ARG A 220 15.93 -25.72 6.89
CA ARG A 220 16.58 -26.57 5.88
C ARG A 220 17.79 -25.90 5.23
N GLN A 221 17.75 -24.59 5.04
CA GLN A 221 18.90 -23.82 4.53
C GLN A 221 20.02 -23.72 5.58
N ALA A 222 19.67 -23.56 6.86
CA ALA A 222 20.64 -23.54 7.97
C ALA A 222 21.35 -24.89 8.19
N LEU A 223 20.65 -26.02 7.99
CA LEU A 223 21.26 -27.36 8.04
C LEU A 223 22.24 -27.63 6.89
N GLY A 224 22.09 -26.93 5.76
CA GLY A 224 22.99 -27.04 4.60
C GLY A 224 24.16 -26.06 4.61
N ASN A 225 24.17 -25.05 5.49
CA ASN A 225 25.25 -24.07 5.57
C ASN A 225 25.41 -23.54 7.02
N PRO A 226 26.35 -24.09 7.81
CA PRO A 226 26.57 -23.70 9.21
C PRO A 226 27.06 -22.26 9.40
N ASN A 227 27.37 -21.53 8.31
CA ASN A 227 27.81 -20.13 8.34
C ASN A 227 26.67 -19.10 8.18
N LEU A 228 25.40 -19.52 8.15
CA LEU A 228 24.26 -18.61 8.25
C LEU A 228 24.10 -18.08 9.69
N GLN A 229 25.10 -17.36 10.19
CA GLN A 229 24.95 -16.56 11.40
C GLN A 229 24.01 -15.40 11.08
N TRP A 230 22.87 -15.37 11.77
CA TRP A 230 21.98 -14.23 11.75
C TRP A 230 22.74 -13.01 12.27
N GLU A 231 23.03 -12.06 11.39
CA GLU A 231 23.72 -10.81 11.72
C GLU A 231 22.74 -9.86 12.42
N ASP A 232 23.15 -9.29 13.56
CA ASP A 232 22.34 -8.30 14.28
C ASP A 232 21.93 -7.15 13.33
N PRO A 233 20.67 -6.67 13.37
CA PRO A 233 20.17 -5.64 12.46
C PRO A 233 21.01 -4.35 12.47
N VAL A 234 21.63 -4.00 13.59
CA VAL A 234 22.51 -2.84 13.72
C VAL A 234 23.85 -3.11 13.04
N ALA A 235 24.44 -4.29 13.27
CA ALA A 235 25.67 -4.72 12.60
C ALA A 235 25.50 -4.76 11.07
N ARG A 236 24.39 -5.32 10.58
CA ARG A 236 24.05 -5.33 9.16
C ARG A 236 23.90 -3.94 8.56
N ARG A 237 23.25 -2.99 9.27
CA ARG A 237 23.14 -1.59 8.80
C ARG A 237 24.50 -0.90 8.76
N ALA A 238 25.37 -1.14 9.74
CA ALA A 238 26.71 -0.57 9.79
C ALA A 238 27.56 -1.07 8.62
N ARG A 239 27.57 -2.37 8.37
CA ARG A 239 28.28 -2.97 7.24
C ARG A 239 27.78 -2.45 5.90
N LYS A 240 26.46 -2.42 5.67
CA LYS A 240 25.90 -1.87 4.42
C LYS A 240 26.23 -0.40 4.20
N ARG A 241 26.28 0.41 5.27
CA ARG A 241 26.74 1.81 5.19
C ARG A 241 28.21 1.89 4.80
N ALA A 242 29.07 1.05 5.36
CA ALA A 242 30.49 1.01 5.03
C ALA A 242 30.72 0.55 3.59
N GLU A 243 30.12 -0.57 3.17
CA GLU A 243 30.19 -1.08 1.79
C GLU A 243 29.65 -0.06 0.77
N GLY A 244 28.54 0.62 1.09
CA GLY A 244 27.98 1.68 0.25
C GLY A 244 28.87 2.92 0.15
N LEU A 245 29.54 3.29 1.24
CA LEU A 245 30.51 4.40 1.25
C LEU A 245 31.75 4.07 0.42
N GLU A 246 32.27 2.85 0.53
CA GLU A 246 33.41 2.38 -0.26
C GLU A 246 33.06 2.28 -1.76
N ARG A 247 31.87 1.79 -2.10
CA ARG A 247 31.40 1.77 -3.49
C ARG A 247 31.23 3.19 -4.05
N SER A 248 30.80 4.15 -3.22
CA SER A 248 30.70 5.56 -3.61
C SER A 248 32.07 6.21 -3.82
N LYS A 249 33.05 5.91 -2.96
CA LYS A 249 34.44 6.38 -3.13
C LYS A 249 35.05 5.82 -4.42
N ALA A 250 34.95 4.51 -4.65
CA ALA A 250 35.45 3.87 -5.86
C ALA A 250 34.83 4.45 -7.13
N ALA A 251 33.52 4.73 -7.13
CA ALA A 251 32.85 5.38 -8.26
C ALA A 251 33.33 6.82 -8.51
N LYS A 252 33.57 7.60 -7.44
CA LYS A 252 34.12 8.96 -7.55
C LYS A 252 35.57 8.96 -8.03
N GLU A 253 36.37 8.00 -7.59
CA GLU A 253 37.76 7.85 -8.03
C GLU A 253 37.85 7.41 -9.50
N ALA A 254 36.96 6.51 -9.95
CA ALA A 254 36.84 6.13 -11.35
C ALA A 254 36.44 7.34 -12.22
N GLN A 255 35.43 8.11 -11.81
CA GLN A 255 35.00 9.32 -12.53
C GLN A 255 36.09 10.40 -12.57
N LYS A 256 36.86 10.55 -11.47
CA LYS A 256 38.00 11.47 -11.43
C LYS A 256 39.15 11.02 -12.34
N ARG A 257 39.38 9.70 -12.46
CA ARG A 257 40.38 9.15 -13.39
C ARG A 257 39.95 9.36 -14.84
N GLU A 258 38.70 9.10 -15.19
CA GLU A 258 38.16 9.33 -16.54
C GLU A 258 38.27 10.81 -16.95
N ASN A 259 37.91 11.73 -16.05
CA ASN A 259 38.06 13.17 -16.27
C ASN A 259 39.54 13.62 -16.37
N LEU A 260 40.48 12.92 -15.75
CA LEU A 260 41.91 13.25 -15.88
C LEU A 260 42.47 12.79 -17.23
N THR A 261 42.05 11.60 -17.71
CA THR A 261 42.43 11.10 -19.04
C THR A 261 41.85 11.92 -20.17
N SER A 262 40.64 12.50 -20.02
CA SER A 262 40.04 13.35 -21.05
C SER A 262 40.70 14.73 -21.17
N VAL A 263 41.42 15.20 -20.14
CA VAL A 263 42.11 16.51 -20.16
C VAL A 263 43.53 16.39 -20.75
N THR A 264 44.17 15.24 -20.63
CA THR A 264 45.54 15.03 -21.16
C THR A 264 45.61 14.81 -22.67
N ASP A 265 44.52 14.41 -23.32
CA ASP A 265 44.49 14.21 -24.78
C ASP A 265 44.30 15.53 -25.57
N ASP A 266 43.71 16.57 -24.96
CA ASP A 266 43.53 17.89 -25.62
C ASP A 266 44.80 18.77 -25.58
N ASP A 267 45.69 18.58 -24.62
CA ASP A 267 46.92 19.39 -24.44
C ASP A 267 48.10 18.96 -25.34
N MET A 268 47.99 17.85 -26.09
CA MET A 268 49.05 17.37 -27.00
C MET A 268 48.98 17.92 -28.44
N ILE A 269 47.97 18.73 -28.80
CA ILE A 269 47.77 19.20 -30.19
C ILE A 269 48.25 20.63 -30.47
N PHE A 270 48.55 21.46 -29.46
CA PHE A 270 48.95 22.86 -29.69
C PHE A 270 50.34 23.19 -29.14
N GLY A 271 51.40 22.73 -29.81
CA GLY A 271 52.74 23.11 -29.37
C GLY A 271 53.91 22.75 -30.29
N VAL A 272 53.95 23.26 -31.52
CA VAL A 272 55.23 23.69 -32.15
C VAL A 272 54.97 24.92 -33.03
N ASN A 273 55.59 26.03 -32.64
CA ASN A 273 55.63 27.32 -33.34
C ASN A 273 56.56 27.30 -34.57
N THR A 274 56.13 28.11 -35.53
CA THR A 274 56.80 28.85 -36.62
C THR A 274 58.29 29.23 -36.54
N LEU A 275 58.86 29.45 -37.75
CA LEU A 275 60.09 30.16 -38.21
C LEU A 275 61.21 29.19 -38.71
N ASP A 276 61.79 29.29 -39.92
CA ASP A 276 62.19 30.44 -40.76
C ASP A 276 62.11 30.16 -42.28
N ILE A 277 61.81 31.20 -43.09
CA ILE A 277 62.32 31.43 -44.46
C ILE A 277 62.86 32.86 -44.50
#